data_AF-A0A139DG11-F1
#
_entry.id   AF-A0A139DG11-F1
#
_cell.length_a   1.000
_cell.length_b   1.000
_cell.length_c   1.000
_cell.angle_alpha   90.00
_cell.angle_beta   90.00
_cell.angle_gamma   90.00
#
_symmetry.space_group_name_H-M   'P 1'
#
loop_
_entity.id
_entity.type
_entity.pdbx_description
1 polymer ?
#
loop_
_entity_poly.entity_id
_entity_poly.type
_entity_poly.pdbx_seq_one_letter_code
_entity_poly.pdbx_strand_id
1 'polypeptide(L)'
;MGDEYTIADMAIWPWYGAVVKNIVYDAAEFLEAHTYTNVIRWADEIAQRPAVKRGRMVNKTWGEPATQLHERHDASDFELRTQDKLDTEK
;
A
#
# COMPACT_ATOMS: atom_id res chain seq x y z
N MET A 1 16.63 15.04 2.84
CA MET A 1 16.55 13.92 1.88
C MET A 1 17.94 13.33 1.78
N GLY A 2 18.08 12.00 1.80
CA GLY A 2 19.36 11.30 1.99
C GLY A 2 19.14 9.83 2.29
N ASP A 3 20.02 9.21 3.07
CA ASP A 3 20.05 7.75 3.30
C ASP A 3 18.94 7.22 4.24
N GLU A 4 18.21 8.11 4.91
CA GLU A 4 17.18 7.74 5.88
C GLU A 4 15.76 7.95 5.34
N TYR A 5 14.85 7.09 5.78
CA TYR A 5 13.42 7.18 5.48
C TYR A 5 12.77 8.39 6.17
N THR A 6 12.02 9.19 5.42
CA THR A 6 11.40 10.43 5.91
C THR A 6 9.92 10.55 5.52
N ILE A 7 9.26 11.62 5.99
CA ILE A 7 7.90 11.96 5.56
C ILE A 7 7.80 12.25 4.05
N ALA A 8 8.90 12.62 3.38
CA ALA A 8 8.88 12.79 1.94
C ALA A 8 8.64 11.46 1.23
N ASP A 9 9.24 10.36 1.73
CA ASP A 9 8.97 9.01 1.23
C ASP A 9 7.51 8.61 1.46
N MET A 10 6.94 8.95 2.64
CA MET A 10 5.52 8.73 2.94
C MET A 10 4.60 9.48 1.97
N ALA A 11 4.98 10.70 1.57
CA ALA A 11 4.17 11.53 0.69
C ALA A 11 4.23 11.04 -0.77
N ILE A 12 5.40 10.58 -1.23
CA ILE A 12 5.63 10.20 -2.63
C ILE A 12 5.18 8.75 -2.90
N TRP A 13 5.41 7.82 -1.96
CA TRP A 13 5.22 6.39 -2.19
C TRP A 13 3.79 5.98 -2.57
N PRO A 14 2.72 6.50 -1.93
CA PRO A 14 1.34 6.14 -2.30
C PRO A 14 0.96 6.49 -3.74
N TRP A 15 1.70 7.39 -4.39
CA TRP A 15 1.52 7.77 -5.78
C TRP A 15 2.49 7.02 -6.69
N TYR A 16 3.78 7.33 -6.59
CA TYR A 16 4.78 6.80 -7.54
C TYR A 16 5.05 5.31 -7.30
N GLY A 17 5.17 4.91 -6.05
CA GLY A 17 5.30 3.49 -5.68
C GLY A 17 4.09 2.69 -6.13
N ALA A 18 2.88 3.21 -5.90
CA ALA A 18 1.66 2.54 -6.34
C ALA A 18 1.58 2.39 -7.88
N VAL A 19 1.97 3.41 -8.65
CA VAL A 19 1.99 3.35 -10.11
C VAL A 19 3.00 2.32 -10.61
N VAL A 20 4.26 2.38 -10.18
CA VAL A 20 5.30 1.45 -10.70
C VAL A 20 5.07 -0.01 -10.27
N LYS A 21 4.31 -0.23 -9.20
CA LYS A 21 3.86 -1.56 -8.75
C LYS A 21 2.53 -1.99 -9.38
N ASN A 22 1.99 -1.22 -10.33
CA ASN A 22 0.71 -1.42 -11.01
C ASN A 22 -0.50 -1.59 -10.08
N ILE A 23 -0.49 -0.89 -8.94
CA ILE A 23 -1.57 -0.95 -7.94
C ILE A 23 -2.70 0.02 -8.31
N VAL A 24 -2.40 1.07 -9.06
CA VAL A 24 -3.35 2.12 -9.47
C VAL A 24 -3.31 2.33 -10.98
N TYR A 25 -4.47 2.67 -11.53
CA TYR A 25 -4.68 3.06 -12.94
C TYR A 25 -4.37 2.03 -14.03
N ASP A 26 -3.81 0.87 -13.68
CA ASP A 26 -3.34 -0.13 -14.64
C ASP A 26 -2.39 0.47 -15.71
N ALA A 27 -1.55 1.42 -15.27
CA ALA A 27 -0.75 2.28 -16.16
C ALA A 27 0.73 1.88 -16.25
N ALA A 28 1.17 0.87 -15.48
CA ALA A 28 2.59 0.56 -15.37
C ALA A 28 3.21 0.11 -16.71
N GLU A 29 2.49 -0.68 -17.52
CA GLU A 29 2.95 -1.10 -18.83
C GLU A 29 3.05 0.08 -19.79
N PHE A 30 2.00 0.90 -19.87
CA PHE A 30 1.94 2.09 -20.73
C PHE A 30 3.05 3.10 -20.46
N LEU A 31 3.43 3.27 -19.19
CA LEU A 31 4.51 4.17 -18.76
C LEU A 31 5.90 3.51 -18.80
N GLU A 32 6.00 2.28 -19.30
CA GLU A 32 7.22 1.47 -19.30
C GLU A 32 7.88 1.41 -17.90
N ALA A 33 7.06 1.24 -16.87
CA ALA A 33 7.48 1.42 -15.48
C ALA A 33 8.66 0.53 -15.08
N HIS A 34 8.79 -0.63 -15.72
CA HIS A 34 9.88 -1.60 -15.55
C HIS A 34 11.27 -1.00 -15.82
N THR A 35 11.38 0.11 -16.57
CA THR A 35 12.63 0.80 -16.86
C THR A 35 13.14 1.65 -15.69
N TYR A 36 12.26 2.07 -14.76
CA TYR A 36 12.62 2.89 -13.59
C TYR A 36 13.15 2.03 -12.43
N THR A 37 14.24 1.30 -12.67
CA THR A 37 14.81 0.30 -11.74
C THR A 37 15.06 0.84 -10.32
N ASN A 38 15.54 2.07 -10.20
CA ASN A 38 15.78 2.71 -8.89
C ASN A 38 14.49 3.02 -8.13
N VAL A 39 13.44 3.43 -8.85
CA VAL A 39 12.12 3.71 -8.26
C VAL A 39 11.46 2.40 -7.83
N ILE A 40 11.60 1.33 -8.62
CA ILE A 40 11.11 0.00 -8.27
C ILE A 40 11.79 -0.51 -6.99
N ARG A 41 13.13 -0.45 -6.92
CA ARG A 41 13.89 -0.85 -5.72
C ARG A 41 13.40 -0.10 -4.48
N TRP A 42 13.33 1.23 -4.56
CA TRP A 42 12.84 2.07 -3.46
C TRP A 42 11.38 1.76 -3.08
N ALA A 43 10.52 1.54 -4.08
CA ALA A 43 9.12 1.20 -3.84
C ALA A 43 8.99 -0.14 -3.10
N ASP A 44 9.80 -1.13 -3.46
CA ASP A 44 9.81 -2.45 -2.82
C ASP A 44 10.33 -2.40 -1.38
N GLU A 45 11.42 -1.67 -1.13
CA GLU A 45 11.97 -1.48 0.23
C GLU A 45 10.94 -0.87 1.18
N ILE A 46 10.24 0.19 0.74
CA ILE A 46 9.21 0.84 1.56
C ILE A 46 7.99 -0.08 1.72
N ALA A 47 7.59 -0.83 0.69
CA ALA A 47 6.46 -1.75 0.74
C ALA A 47 6.64 -2.86 1.79
N GLN A 48 7.87 -3.24 2.11
CA GLN A 48 8.17 -4.27 3.10
C GLN A 48 7.94 -3.81 4.54
N ARG A 49 7.92 -2.50 4.81
CA ARG A 49 7.78 -1.94 6.16
C ARG A 49 6.43 -2.33 6.78
N PRO A 50 6.38 -2.92 7.99
CA PRO A 50 5.12 -3.33 8.62
C PRO A 50 4.10 -2.20 8.78
N ALA A 51 4.58 -0.98 9.07
CA ALA A 51 3.71 0.20 9.18
C ALA A 51 3.10 0.63 7.84
N VAL A 52 3.84 0.49 6.73
CA VAL A 52 3.33 0.79 5.38
C VAL A 52 2.27 -0.24 4.99
N LYS A 53 2.52 -1.53 5.25
CA LYS A 53 1.54 -2.59 5.01
C LYS A 53 0.22 -2.31 5.73
N ARG A 54 0.27 -1.99 7.03
CA ARG A 54 -0.92 -1.65 7.82
C ARG A 54 -1.58 -0.34 7.38
N GLY A 55 -0.81 0.73 7.20
CA GLY A 55 -1.34 2.05 6.84
C GLY A 55 -2.10 2.04 5.51
N ARG A 56 -1.65 1.25 4.54
CA ARG A 56 -2.32 1.09 3.24
C ARG A 56 -3.68 0.40 3.31
N MET A 57 -4.00 -0.28 4.41
CA MET A 57 -5.28 -0.99 4.57
C MET A 57 -6.38 -0.06 5.09
N VAL A 58 -6.00 0.95 5.89
CA VAL A 58 -6.93 1.84 6.58
C VAL A 58 -7.72 2.69 5.58
N ASN A 59 -9.04 2.76 5.76
CA ASN A 59 -10.00 3.42 4.88
C ASN A 59 -10.01 2.94 3.43
N LYS A 60 -9.40 1.80 3.13
CA LYS A 60 -9.36 1.22 1.78
C LYS A 60 -10.58 0.33 1.56
N THR A 61 -11.35 0.63 0.51
CA THR A 61 -12.62 -0.05 0.17
C THR A 61 -12.54 -0.89 -1.11
N TRP A 62 -11.33 -1.23 -1.57
CA TRP A 62 -11.10 -1.91 -2.85
C TRP A 62 -9.85 -2.81 -2.83
N GLY A 63 -9.74 -3.66 -3.84
CA GLY A 63 -8.69 -4.70 -3.94
C GLY A 63 -9.03 -5.94 -3.10
N GLU A 64 -8.02 -6.73 -2.73
CA GLU A 64 -8.25 -7.95 -1.93
C GLU A 64 -8.93 -7.64 -0.57
N PRO A 65 -10.03 -8.32 -0.19
CA PRO A 65 -10.75 -8.07 1.07
C PRO A 65 -9.87 -8.16 2.32
N ALA A 66 -8.89 -9.07 2.34
CA ALA A 66 -7.91 -9.18 3.43
C ALA A 66 -7.00 -7.95 3.59
N THR A 67 -6.97 -7.06 2.60
CA THR A 67 -6.21 -5.80 2.62
C THR A 67 -7.09 -4.58 2.85
N GLN A 68 -8.39 -4.76 3.04
CA GLN A 68 -9.35 -3.69 3.25
C GLN A 68 -9.70 -3.58 4.73
N LEU A 69 -9.52 -2.38 5.30
CA LEU A 69 -9.97 -2.02 6.64
C LEU A 69 -10.70 -0.68 6.54
N HIS A 70 -12.02 -0.71 6.41
CA HIS A 70 -12.82 0.50 6.13
C HIS A 70 -12.69 1.58 7.22
N GLU A 71 -12.53 1.16 8.47
CA GLU A 71 -12.32 2.06 9.61
C GLU A 71 -11.33 1.44 10.58
N ARG A 72 -10.56 2.28 11.28
CA ARG A 72 -9.64 1.86 12.32
C ARG A 72 -9.88 2.67 13.59
N HIS A 73 -10.22 1.98 14.66
CA HIS A 73 -10.48 2.52 16.00
C HIS A 73 -9.62 1.84 17.07
N ASP A 74 -9.12 0.63 16.81
CA ASP A 74 -8.18 -0.11 17.67
C ASP A 74 -7.00 -0.71 16.87
N ALA A 75 -5.95 -1.20 17.54
CA ALA A 75 -4.90 -1.98 16.92
C ALA A 75 -5.37 -3.40 16.53
N SER A 76 -6.28 -4.00 17.30
CA SER A 76 -6.82 -5.34 17.01
C SER A 76 -7.65 -5.39 15.72
N ASP A 77 -8.06 -4.23 15.18
CA ASP A 77 -8.86 -4.15 13.97
C ASP A 77 -8.20 -4.81 12.75
N PHE A 78 -6.86 -4.79 12.68
CA PHE A 78 -6.13 -5.48 11.61
C PHE A 78 -6.25 -7.02 11.68
N GLU A 79 -6.53 -7.57 12.86
CA GLU A 79 -6.64 -9.01 13.09
C GLU A 79 -8.10 -9.48 13.06
N LEU A 80 -9.06 -8.61 13.39
CA LEU A 80 -10.44 -9.00 13.65
C LEU A 80 -11.45 -8.37 12.68
N ARG A 81 -11.12 -7.24 12.03
CA ARG A 81 -12.10 -6.39 11.34
C ARG A 81 -11.74 -6.05 9.89
N THR A 82 -10.82 -6.78 9.28
CA THR A 82 -10.60 -6.69 7.82
C THR A 82 -11.78 -7.29 7.06
N GLN A 83 -12.00 -6.83 5.82
CA GLN A 83 -13.24 -7.10 5.12
C GLN A 83 -13.49 -8.60 4.83
N ASP A 84 -12.43 -9.40 4.64
CA ASP A 84 -12.50 -10.87 4.55
C ASP A 84 -13.13 -11.54 5.78
N LYS A 85 -12.93 -10.96 6.97
CA LYS A 85 -13.46 -11.49 8.24
C LYS A 85 -14.90 -11.09 8.44
N LEU A 86 -15.25 -9.86 8.07
CA LEU A 86 -16.61 -9.35 8.25
C LEU A 86 -17.61 -9.92 7.23
N ASP A 87 -17.17 -10.22 6.01
CA ASP A 87 -18.05 -10.79 4.99
C ASP A 87 -18.31 -12.29 5.16
N THR A 88 -17.50 -12.99 5.97
CA THR A 88 -17.76 -14.40 6.33
C THR A 88 -18.77 -14.56 7.48
N GLU A 89 -19.07 -13.48 8.20
CA GLU A 89 -20.08 -13.45 9.27
C GLU A 89 -21.51 -13.14 8.77
N LYS A 90 -21.69 -12.89 7.47
CA LYS A 90 -23.00 -12.66 6.82
C LYS A 90 -23.56 -13.92 6.19
#